data_AF-A0A1W9X7J2-F1
#
_entry.id   AF-A0A1W9X7J2-F1
#
_cell.length_a   1.000
_cell.length_b   1.000
_cell.length_c   1.000
_cell.angle_alpha   90.00
_cell.angle_beta   90.00
_cell.angle_gamma   90.00
#
_symmetry.space_group_name_H-M   'P 1'
#
loop_
_entity.id
_entity.type
_entity.pdbx_description
1 polymer ?
#
loop_
_entity_poly.entity_id
_entity_poly.type
_entity_poly.pdbx_seq_one_letter_code
_entity_poly.pdbx_strand_id
1 'polypeptide(L)'
;MPIPSKANSKHYEIPYVFQYTITGYGHDLEPHIPRLENVIDDFIAISKTLPSPECIQWRYDPIVISKDCPVKFHLAHFRAIASALQDYTRIVNVSFPEPYAKTVRRMNELVEVQYRQLNPRHKLVSTRYPNLLQVGQQAHILLDSLVSIAAEYLIELRICSNPEWSSLPNSQCCSLALFAPYGTELVNQINQLEQSPSRQGCHCLKTIDIGMDNTSVSGCRYCYAVQSQETAVRNFKQHDPQKTMLR
;
A
#
# COMPACT_ATOMS: atom_id res chain seq x y z
N MET A 1 -27.48 -0.88 43.17
CA MET A 1 -26.97 0.22 42.31
C MET A 1 -25.99 -0.37 41.32
N PRO A 2 -26.06 -0.07 40.01
CA PRO A 2 -25.15 -0.63 39.03
C PRO A 2 -23.75 0.00 39.17
N ILE A 3 -22.71 -0.83 39.09
CA ILE A 3 -21.33 -0.39 38.98
C ILE A 3 -21.13 0.12 37.55
N PRO A 4 -20.59 1.32 37.31
CA PRO A 4 -20.27 1.76 35.96
C PRO A 4 -19.17 0.86 35.39
N SER A 5 -19.51 0.10 34.34
CA SER A 5 -18.51 -0.64 33.57
C SER A 5 -17.56 0.38 32.95
N LYS A 6 -16.30 0.40 33.42
CA LYS A 6 -15.24 1.16 32.75
C LYS A 6 -15.06 0.59 31.34
N ALA A 7 -15.60 1.29 30.35
CA ALA A 7 -15.17 1.09 28.98
C ALA A 7 -13.66 1.34 28.94
N ASN A 8 -12.91 0.44 28.30
CA ASN A 8 -11.45 0.55 28.20
C ASN A 8 -11.06 1.72 27.29
N SER A 9 -11.05 2.95 27.83
CA SER A 9 -10.40 4.09 27.18
C SER A 9 -8.88 3.89 27.25
N LYS A 10 -8.35 3.11 26.30
CA LYS A 10 -6.94 3.24 25.90
C LYS A 10 -6.76 4.69 25.43
N HIS A 11 -6.28 5.56 26.31
CA HIS A 11 -5.83 6.89 25.92
C HIS A 11 -4.54 6.69 25.12
N TYR A 12 -4.66 6.70 23.80
CA TYR A 12 -3.49 6.78 22.91
C TYR A 12 -2.95 8.21 23.04
N GLU A 13 -1.73 8.34 23.56
CA GLU A 13 -1.08 9.63 23.79
C GLU A 13 -0.91 10.42 22.47
N ILE A 14 -0.81 9.70 21.34
CA ILE A 14 -0.95 10.21 19.98
C ILE A 14 -1.80 9.20 19.17
N PRO A 15 -2.91 9.60 18.51
CA PRO A 15 -3.67 8.72 17.60
C PRO A 15 -2.86 8.33 16.37
N TYR A 16 -2.93 7.06 15.94
CA TYR A 16 -2.18 6.55 14.78
C TYR A 16 -2.99 5.54 13.96
N VAL A 17 -2.66 5.40 12.69
CA VAL A 17 -3.33 4.51 11.74
C VAL A 17 -2.29 3.88 10.82
N PHE A 18 -2.58 2.68 10.29
CA PHE A 18 -1.60 1.91 9.50
C PHE A 18 -1.98 1.77 8.03
N GLN A 19 -0.94 1.82 7.19
CA GLN A 19 -0.97 1.46 5.77
C GLN A 19 0.00 0.30 5.58
N TYR A 20 -0.51 -0.93 5.51
CA TYR A 20 0.31 -2.13 5.63
C TYR A 20 0.30 -2.95 4.35
N THR A 21 1.49 -3.21 3.79
CA THR A 21 1.63 -3.84 2.48
C THR A 21 1.81 -5.35 2.61
N ILE A 22 0.94 -6.11 1.95
CA ILE A 22 1.06 -7.57 1.83
C ILE A 22 0.77 -7.91 0.38
N THR A 23 1.78 -8.39 -0.37
CA THR A 23 1.62 -8.81 -1.77
C THR A 23 1.84 -10.31 -1.96
N GLY A 24 2.81 -10.88 -1.24
CA GLY A 24 3.13 -12.31 -1.26
C GLY A 24 3.92 -12.76 -2.48
N TYR A 25 4.67 -11.86 -3.14
CA TYR A 25 5.46 -12.21 -4.32
C TYR A 25 6.68 -13.09 -4.02
N GLY A 26 7.10 -13.18 -2.75
CA GLY A 26 8.28 -13.95 -2.35
C GLY A 26 9.60 -13.32 -2.77
N HIS A 27 10.70 -13.99 -2.47
CA HIS A 27 12.03 -13.37 -2.43
C HIS A 27 12.60 -12.91 -3.79
N ASP A 28 12.03 -13.32 -4.93
CA ASP A 28 12.49 -12.84 -6.24
C ASP A 28 12.14 -11.35 -6.45
N LEU A 29 10.92 -10.97 -6.04
CA LEU A 29 10.42 -9.58 -6.08
C LEU A 29 10.56 -8.84 -4.74
N GLU A 30 10.56 -9.55 -3.61
CA GLU A 30 10.58 -9.03 -2.24
C GLU A 30 11.70 -9.69 -1.39
N PRO A 31 13.00 -9.48 -1.68
CA PRO A 31 14.09 -10.36 -1.23
C PRO A 31 14.33 -10.45 0.29
N HIS A 32 13.94 -9.43 1.05
CA HIS A 32 14.13 -9.37 2.50
C HIS A 32 12.82 -9.11 3.26
N ILE A 33 11.67 -9.38 2.64
CA ILE A 33 10.37 -9.40 3.32
C ILE A 33 10.19 -10.78 3.98
N PRO A 34 9.61 -10.87 5.20
CA PRO A 34 9.29 -12.16 5.81
C PRO A 34 8.34 -13.00 4.96
N ARG A 35 8.24 -14.29 5.27
CA ARG A 35 7.27 -15.18 4.60
C ARG A 35 5.83 -14.69 4.83
N LEU A 36 4.96 -14.92 3.86
CA LEU A 36 3.59 -14.40 3.84
C LEU A 36 2.82 -14.67 5.13
N GLU A 37 2.97 -15.86 5.71
CA GLU A 37 2.28 -16.26 6.93
C GLU A 37 2.65 -15.34 8.09
N ASN A 38 3.94 -15.05 8.28
CA ASN A 38 4.43 -14.13 9.30
C ASN A 38 3.93 -12.70 9.06
N VAL A 39 3.89 -12.24 7.80
CA VAL A 39 3.42 -10.90 7.44
C VAL A 39 1.92 -10.73 7.72
N ILE A 40 1.14 -11.80 7.52
CA ILE A 40 -0.28 -11.85 7.91
C ILE A 40 -0.41 -11.84 9.44
N ASP A 41 0.35 -12.65 10.17
CA ASP A 41 0.34 -12.67 11.64
C ASP A 41 0.69 -11.29 12.24
N ASP A 42 1.72 -10.62 11.71
CA ASP A 42 2.11 -9.26 12.10
C ASP A 42 1.00 -8.24 11.83
N PHE A 43 0.34 -8.29 10.66
CA PHE A 43 -0.80 -7.43 10.34
C PHE A 43 -1.94 -7.64 11.34
N ILE A 44 -2.29 -8.90 11.63
CA ILE A 44 -3.36 -9.27 12.55
C ILE A 44 -3.02 -8.81 13.98
N ALA A 45 -1.75 -8.95 14.40
CA ALA A 45 -1.28 -8.47 15.69
C ALA A 45 -1.43 -6.94 15.81
N ILE A 46 -0.99 -6.19 14.80
CA ILE A 46 -1.12 -4.72 14.76
C ILE A 46 -2.60 -4.29 14.75
N SER A 47 -3.43 -4.92 13.93
CA SER A 47 -4.87 -4.63 13.88
C SER A 47 -5.55 -4.79 15.26
N LYS A 48 -5.20 -5.83 16.01
CA LYS A 48 -5.67 -6.07 17.39
C LYS A 48 -5.17 -5.03 18.42
N THR A 49 -4.14 -4.24 18.11
CA THR A 49 -3.69 -3.14 19.00
C THR A 49 -4.49 -1.86 18.84
N LEU A 50 -5.07 -1.64 17.65
CA LEU A 50 -5.78 -0.42 17.25
C LEU A 50 -7.19 -0.35 17.86
N PRO A 51 -7.89 0.80 17.77
CA PRO A 51 -9.28 0.91 18.22
C PRO A 51 -10.25 0.04 17.42
N SER A 52 -10.01 -0.14 16.11
CA SER A 52 -10.92 -0.86 15.20
C SER A 52 -10.21 -1.25 13.88
N PRO A 53 -10.66 -2.28 13.14
CA PRO A 53 -10.13 -2.67 11.83
C PRO A 53 -10.09 -1.54 10.77
N GLU A 54 -10.94 -0.53 10.89
CA GLU A 54 -10.97 0.66 10.03
C GLU A 54 -9.69 1.53 10.16
N CYS A 55 -8.93 1.39 11.26
CA CYS A 55 -7.68 2.12 11.50
C CYS A 55 -6.46 1.52 10.78
N ILE A 56 -6.62 0.41 10.05
CA ILE A 56 -5.56 -0.19 9.22
C ILE A 56 -6.10 -0.54 7.84
N GLN A 57 -5.36 -0.17 6.79
CA GLN A 57 -5.67 -0.53 5.41
C GLN A 57 -4.62 -1.49 4.88
N TRP A 58 -5.08 -2.59 4.30
CA TRP A 58 -4.23 -3.48 3.53
C TRP A 58 -3.86 -2.80 2.21
N ARG A 59 -2.62 -3.00 1.78
CA ARG A 59 -2.11 -2.58 0.48
C ARG A 59 -1.65 -3.82 -0.28
N TYR A 60 -2.42 -4.21 -1.29
CA TYR A 60 -2.00 -5.18 -2.30
C TYR A 60 -1.42 -4.39 -3.49
N ASP A 61 -0.31 -3.70 -3.20
CA ASP A 61 0.17 -2.57 -4.00
C ASP A 61 1.70 -2.58 -4.09
N PRO A 62 2.31 -2.62 -5.30
CA PRO A 62 1.65 -2.67 -6.61
C PRO A 62 1.27 -4.11 -7.03
N ILE A 63 0.28 -4.23 -7.91
CA ILE A 63 -0.08 -5.46 -8.64
C ILE A 63 0.94 -5.67 -9.76
N VAL A 64 1.92 -6.55 -9.54
CA VAL A 64 2.99 -6.85 -10.50
C VAL A 64 2.55 -7.99 -11.42
N ILE A 65 1.93 -7.67 -12.56
CA ILE A 65 1.62 -8.68 -13.57
C ILE A 65 2.91 -9.04 -14.33
N SER A 66 3.30 -10.31 -14.26
CA SER A 66 4.44 -10.89 -14.97
C SER A 66 4.16 -12.32 -15.43
N LYS A 67 5.13 -12.97 -16.06
CA LYS A 67 5.08 -14.41 -16.37
C LYS A 67 4.91 -15.28 -15.12
N ASP A 68 5.59 -14.92 -14.05
CA ASP A 68 5.65 -15.68 -12.78
C ASP A 68 4.53 -15.25 -11.81
N CYS A 69 4.04 -14.01 -11.95
CA CYS A 69 2.85 -13.47 -11.30
C CYS A 69 1.74 -13.17 -12.34
N PRO A 70 1.15 -14.18 -12.99
CA PRO A 70 0.06 -13.99 -13.94
C PRO A 70 -1.26 -13.66 -13.23
N VAL A 71 -2.30 -13.24 -13.98
CA VAL A 71 -3.65 -12.97 -13.44
C VAL A 71 -4.14 -14.07 -12.49
N LYS A 72 -4.02 -15.36 -12.88
CA LYS A 72 -4.41 -16.51 -12.05
C LYS A 72 -3.68 -16.59 -10.70
N PHE A 73 -2.43 -16.12 -10.62
CA PHE A 73 -1.68 -16.06 -9.36
C PHE A 73 -2.34 -15.02 -8.46
N HIS A 74 -2.55 -13.80 -8.94
CA HIS A 74 -3.18 -12.74 -8.15
C HIS A 74 -4.57 -13.14 -7.64
N LEU A 75 -5.41 -13.78 -8.47
CA LEU A 75 -6.75 -14.22 -8.03
C LEU A 75 -6.71 -15.23 -6.87
N ALA A 76 -5.77 -16.17 -6.89
CA ALA A 76 -5.60 -17.15 -5.82
C ALA A 76 -4.96 -16.52 -4.56
N HIS A 77 -3.90 -15.74 -4.76
CA HIS A 77 -3.13 -15.13 -3.67
C HIS A 77 -3.92 -14.06 -2.92
N PHE A 78 -4.60 -13.17 -3.66
CA PHE A 78 -5.45 -12.14 -3.07
C PHE A 78 -6.63 -12.74 -2.30
N ARG A 79 -7.27 -13.82 -2.80
CA ARG A 79 -8.34 -14.52 -2.06
C ARG A 79 -7.81 -15.11 -0.75
N ALA A 80 -6.64 -15.73 -0.77
CA ALA A 80 -6.03 -16.29 0.45
C ALA A 80 -5.74 -15.20 1.50
N ILE A 81 -5.16 -14.06 1.09
CA ILE A 81 -4.88 -12.93 1.99
C ILE A 81 -6.18 -12.29 2.48
N ALA A 82 -7.12 -11.97 1.59
CA ALA A 82 -8.42 -11.39 1.95
C ALA A 82 -9.18 -12.25 2.98
N SER A 83 -9.18 -13.57 2.79
CA SER A 83 -9.79 -14.52 3.74
C SER A 83 -9.13 -14.51 5.12
N ALA A 84 -7.83 -14.26 5.21
CA ALA A 84 -7.11 -14.15 6.48
C ALA A 84 -7.31 -12.79 7.17
N LEU A 85 -7.57 -11.73 6.39
CA LEU A 85 -7.68 -10.34 6.87
C LEU A 85 -9.11 -9.83 7.08
N GLN A 86 -10.15 -10.60 6.75
CA GLN A 86 -11.57 -10.17 6.73
C GLN A 86 -12.03 -9.46 8.02
N ASP A 87 -11.61 -9.93 9.20
CA ASP A 87 -11.97 -9.32 10.49
C ASP A 87 -11.04 -8.17 10.91
N TYR A 88 -9.93 -7.96 10.20
CA TYR A 88 -8.79 -7.15 10.61
C TYR A 88 -8.55 -5.91 9.74
N THR A 89 -9.28 -5.75 8.63
CA THR A 89 -9.35 -4.52 7.83
C THR A 89 -10.72 -4.33 7.20
N ARG A 90 -10.98 -3.15 6.63
CA ARG A 90 -12.14 -2.89 5.76
C ARG A 90 -11.77 -2.45 4.35
N ILE A 91 -10.51 -2.11 4.09
CA ILE A 91 -10.08 -1.50 2.84
C ILE A 91 -8.82 -2.18 2.36
N VAL A 92 -8.80 -2.53 1.07
CA VAL A 92 -7.59 -2.88 0.33
C VAL A 92 -7.33 -1.84 -0.75
N ASN A 93 -6.17 -1.19 -0.67
CA ASN A 93 -5.70 -0.29 -1.72
C ASN A 93 -4.81 -1.06 -2.69
N VAL A 94 -5.03 -0.85 -3.98
CA VAL A 94 -4.24 -1.44 -5.07
C VAL A 94 -3.74 -0.36 -6.03
N SER A 95 -2.65 -0.62 -6.76
CA SER A 95 -2.25 0.15 -7.93
C SER A 95 -1.39 -0.72 -8.86
N PHE A 96 -1.12 -0.27 -10.08
CA PHE A 96 -0.15 -0.91 -10.98
C PHE A 96 1.22 -0.18 -10.94
N PRO A 97 2.33 -0.88 -11.24
CA PRO A 97 3.67 -0.28 -11.25
C PRO A 97 3.74 0.97 -12.13
N GLU A 98 4.09 2.10 -11.52
CA GLU A 98 4.40 3.33 -12.26
C GLU A 98 5.72 3.12 -13.03
N PRO A 99 5.78 3.44 -14.34
CA PRO A 99 7.00 3.29 -15.15
C PRO A 99 8.05 4.36 -14.83
N TYR A 100 8.56 4.38 -13.59
CA TYR A 100 9.73 5.17 -13.20
C TYR A 100 11.00 4.55 -13.79
N ALA A 101 11.89 5.38 -14.36
CA ALA A 101 13.10 4.90 -15.05
C ALA A 101 14.00 3.98 -14.20
N LYS A 102 14.07 4.20 -12.88
CA LYS A 102 14.81 3.36 -11.92
C LYS A 102 14.14 1.99 -11.71
N THR A 103 12.81 1.97 -11.60
CA THR A 103 12.00 0.76 -11.45
C THR A 103 12.01 -0.08 -12.72
N VAL A 104 11.79 0.54 -13.89
CA VAL A 104 11.84 -0.11 -15.20
C VAL A 104 13.20 -0.76 -15.45
N ARG A 105 14.29 -0.05 -15.15
CA ARG A 105 15.64 -0.62 -15.23
C ARG A 105 15.77 -1.87 -14.35
N ARG A 106 15.48 -1.76 -13.05
CA ARG A 106 15.73 -2.84 -12.08
C ARG A 106 14.87 -4.08 -12.33
N MET A 107 13.62 -3.90 -12.74
CA MET A 107 12.71 -5.03 -12.93
C MET A 107 12.90 -5.69 -14.30
N ASN A 108 13.06 -4.95 -15.39
CA ASN A 108 13.23 -5.54 -16.73
C ASN A 108 14.61 -6.24 -16.90
N GLU A 109 15.58 -5.97 -16.01
CA GLU A 109 16.81 -6.76 -15.89
C GLU A 109 16.57 -8.18 -15.30
N LEU A 110 15.38 -8.46 -14.75
CA LEU A 110 15.07 -9.68 -13.98
C LEU A 110 13.79 -10.41 -14.43
N VAL A 111 12.71 -9.69 -14.72
CA VAL A 111 11.37 -10.23 -15.03
C VAL A 111 10.70 -9.45 -16.15
N GLU A 112 9.92 -10.15 -16.97
CA GLU A 112 9.00 -9.52 -17.92
C GLU A 112 7.76 -9.02 -17.15
N VAL A 113 7.67 -7.71 -16.92
CA VAL A 113 6.64 -7.06 -16.10
C VAL A 113 5.86 -6.00 -16.89
N GLN A 114 4.58 -5.86 -16.57
CA GLN A 114 3.71 -4.82 -17.13
C GLN A 114 3.58 -3.60 -16.23
N TYR A 115 3.56 -2.41 -16.85
CA TYR A 115 3.46 -1.11 -16.18
C TYR A 115 2.14 -0.40 -16.49
N ARG A 116 1.83 0.66 -15.74
CA ARG A 116 0.81 1.64 -16.13
C ARG A 116 1.07 2.23 -17.51
N GLN A 117 0.01 2.72 -18.16
CA GLN A 117 0.13 3.39 -19.44
C GLN A 117 1.08 4.60 -19.35
N LEU A 118 1.95 4.73 -20.35
CA LEU A 118 2.83 5.87 -20.48
C LEU A 118 2.01 7.14 -20.76
N ASN A 119 2.37 8.24 -20.12
CA ASN A 119 1.77 9.55 -20.30
C ASN A 119 2.89 10.58 -20.55
N PRO A 120 2.59 11.86 -20.88
CA PRO A 120 3.62 12.85 -21.22
C PRO A 120 4.73 13.07 -20.18
N ARG A 121 4.50 12.73 -18.90
CA ARG A 121 5.52 12.80 -17.83
C ARG A 121 6.60 11.72 -17.97
N HIS A 122 6.34 10.67 -18.74
CA HIS A 122 7.22 9.51 -18.90
C HIS A 122 8.15 9.60 -20.12
N LYS A 123 8.37 10.80 -20.70
CA LYS A 123 9.16 11.04 -21.92
C LYS A 123 10.51 10.30 -21.95
N LEU A 124 11.27 10.34 -20.85
CA LEU A 124 12.57 9.64 -20.74
C LEU A 124 12.41 8.11 -20.89
N VAL A 125 11.35 7.56 -20.33
CA VAL A 125 11.07 6.11 -20.30
C VAL A 125 10.50 5.64 -21.62
N SER A 126 9.58 6.40 -22.23
CA SER A 126 9.09 6.11 -23.59
C SER A 126 10.20 6.13 -24.65
N THR A 127 11.19 7.02 -24.51
CA THR A 127 12.35 7.05 -25.43
C THR A 127 13.32 5.90 -25.18
N ARG A 128 13.60 5.56 -23.91
CA ARG A 128 14.59 4.51 -23.57
C ARG A 128 14.04 3.09 -23.68
N TYR A 129 12.73 2.91 -23.52
CA TYR A 129 12.04 1.63 -23.53
C TYR A 129 10.77 1.72 -24.40
N PRO A 130 10.90 1.84 -25.73
CA PRO A 130 9.75 2.03 -26.63
C PRO A 130 8.79 0.84 -26.63
N ASN A 131 9.28 -0.37 -26.34
CA ASN A 131 8.51 -1.60 -26.28
C ASN A 131 8.15 -1.99 -24.83
N LEU A 132 8.05 -1.02 -23.91
CA LEU A 132 7.70 -1.30 -22.51
C LEU A 132 6.29 -1.89 -22.43
N LEU A 133 6.17 -3.09 -21.84
CA LEU A 133 4.88 -3.74 -21.68
C LEU A 133 3.98 -2.94 -20.73
N GLN A 134 2.72 -2.79 -21.12
CA GLN A 134 1.72 -2.03 -20.39
C GLN A 134 0.54 -2.90 -20.02
N VAL A 135 -0.11 -2.58 -18.90
CA VAL A 135 -1.35 -3.22 -18.48
C VAL A 135 -2.47 -2.88 -19.46
N GLY A 136 -2.94 -3.90 -20.18
CA GLY A 136 -4.02 -3.81 -21.17
C GLY A 136 -5.38 -4.21 -20.59
N GLN A 137 -6.27 -4.70 -21.46
CA GLN A 137 -7.62 -5.14 -21.08
C GLN A 137 -7.64 -6.17 -19.94
N GLN A 138 -6.62 -7.02 -19.82
CA GLN A 138 -6.53 -8.00 -18.74
C GLN A 138 -6.50 -7.39 -17.32
N ALA A 139 -6.10 -6.13 -17.17
CA ALA A 139 -6.18 -5.43 -15.90
C ALA A 139 -7.62 -5.06 -15.50
N HIS A 140 -8.54 -4.86 -16.45
CA HIS A 140 -9.98 -4.70 -16.17
C HIS A 140 -10.49 -6.00 -15.55
N ILE A 141 -10.30 -7.12 -16.26
CA ILE A 141 -10.75 -8.46 -15.84
C ILE A 141 -10.16 -8.83 -14.47
N LEU A 142 -8.88 -8.53 -14.23
CA LEU A 142 -8.26 -8.74 -12.92
C LEU A 142 -8.93 -7.87 -11.85
N LEU A 143 -9.04 -6.56 -12.05
CA LEU A 143 -9.63 -5.65 -11.05
C LEU A 143 -11.09 -6.00 -10.74
N ASP A 144 -11.94 -6.26 -11.73
CA ASP A 144 -13.34 -6.67 -11.54
C ASP A 144 -13.44 -7.96 -10.70
N SER A 145 -12.52 -8.90 -10.94
CA SER A 145 -12.41 -10.13 -10.16
C SER A 145 -11.90 -9.87 -8.74
N LEU A 146 -10.92 -8.98 -8.54
CA LEU A 146 -10.41 -8.61 -7.21
C LEU A 146 -11.45 -7.84 -6.39
N VAL A 147 -12.28 -6.98 -7.02
CA VAL A 147 -13.42 -6.31 -6.38
C VAL A 147 -14.43 -7.36 -5.88
N SER A 148 -14.76 -8.33 -6.73
CA SER A 148 -15.67 -9.43 -6.38
C SER A 148 -15.12 -10.24 -5.20
N ILE A 149 -13.83 -10.59 -5.22
CA ILE A 149 -13.16 -11.30 -4.12
C ILE A 149 -13.13 -10.46 -2.84
N ALA A 150 -12.81 -9.17 -2.91
CA ALA A 150 -12.75 -8.32 -1.72
C ALA A 150 -14.14 -8.23 -1.05
N ALA A 151 -15.20 -8.13 -1.85
CA ALA A 151 -16.59 -8.13 -1.39
C ALA A 151 -17.02 -9.47 -0.72
N GLU A 152 -16.50 -10.63 -1.18
CA GLU A 152 -16.71 -11.94 -0.50
C GLU A 152 -16.27 -11.89 0.98
N TYR A 153 -15.30 -11.04 1.32
CA TYR A 153 -14.72 -10.91 2.67
C TYR A 153 -15.02 -9.57 3.36
N LEU A 154 -16.03 -8.83 2.87
CA LEU A 154 -16.43 -7.52 3.41
C LEU A 154 -15.31 -6.44 3.40
N ILE A 155 -14.39 -6.54 2.43
CA ILE A 155 -13.31 -5.58 2.21
C ILE A 155 -13.64 -4.75 0.95
N GLU A 156 -13.55 -3.42 1.05
CA GLU A 156 -13.68 -2.51 -0.10
C GLU A 156 -12.34 -2.39 -0.85
N LEU A 157 -12.32 -2.71 -2.14
CA LEU A 157 -11.16 -2.46 -3.00
C LEU A 157 -11.17 -1.01 -3.52
N ARG A 158 -10.04 -0.31 -3.36
CA ARG A 158 -9.82 1.06 -3.84
C ARG A 158 -8.56 1.16 -4.71
N ILE A 159 -8.59 2.05 -5.71
CA ILE A 159 -7.48 2.27 -6.66
C ILE A 159 -6.65 3.51 -6.29
N CYS A 160 -5.33 3.36 -6.15
CA CYS A 160 -4.46 4.45 -5.71
C CYS A 160 -3.80 5.17 -6.89
N SER A 161 -4.31 6.37 -7.23
CA SER A 161 -3.70 7.28 -8.21
C SER A 161 -3.51 6.67 -9.60
N ASN A 162 -4.43 5.80 -10.00
CA ASN A 162 -4.52 5.28 -11.36
C ASN A 162 -5.87 5.75 -11.96
N PRO A 163 -6.02 7.05 -12.29
CA PRO A 163 -7.28 7.68 -12.69
C PRO A 163 -7.89 7.12 -13.99
N GLU A 164 -7.13 6.32 -14.75
CA GLU A 164 -7.64 5.54 -15.87
C GLU A 164 -8.68 4.47 -15.45
N TRP A 165 -8.77 4.14 -14.16
CA TRP A 165 -9.74 3.20 -13.57
C TRP A 165 -10.88 3.92 -12.82
N SER A 166 -11.50 4.91 -13.47
CA SER A 166 -12.46 5.83 -12.84
C SER A 166 -13.78 5.20 -12.35
N SER A 167 -14.05 3.93 -12.67
CA SER A 167 -15.16 3.15 -12.13
C SER A 167 -14.94 2.66 -10.70
N LEU A 168 -13.68 2.63 -10.22
CA LEU A 168 -13.34 2.18 -8.87
C LEU A 168 -13.25 3.36 -7.89
N PRO A 169 -13.58 3.16 -6.60
CA PRO A 169 -13.36 4.17 -5.57
C PRO A 169 -11.86 4.51 -5.47
N ASN A 170 -11.54 5.80 -5.38
CA ASN A 170 -10.15 6.24 -5.22
C ASN A 170 -9.64 5.92 -3.81
N SER A 171 -8.39 5.44 -3.70
CA SER A 171 -7.72 5.24 -2.42
C SER A 171 -7.55 6.56 -1.68
N GLN A 172 -7.80 6.53 -0.37
CA GLN A 172 -7.60 7.66 0.53
C GLN A 172 -6.76 7.20 1.73
N CYS A 173 -5.47 6.96 1.46
CA CYS A 173 -4.51 6.41 2.43
C CYS A 173 -4.33 7.31 3.66
N CYS A 174 -4.62 8.61 3.53
CA CYS A 174 -4.74 9.57 4.63
C CYS A 174 -6.15 10.18 4.53
N SER A 175 -7.08 9.75 5.39
CA SER A 175 -8.50 10.11 5.34
C SER A 175 -9.16 10.15 6.70
N LEU A 176 -10.29 10.84 6.80
CA LEU A 176 -11.11 10.93 8.01
C LEU A 176 -11.57 9.55 8.51
N ALA A 177 -11.93 8.65 7.58
CA ALA A 177 -12.47 7.32 7.89
C ALA A 177 -11.51 6.46 8.72
N LEU A 178 -10.20 6.56 8.47
CA LEU A 178 -9.15 5.88 9.23
C LEU A 178 -9.13 6.26 10.72
N PHE A 179 -9.50 7.51 11.03
CA PHE A 179 -9.46 8.07 12.37
C PHE A 179 -10.83 8.10 13.06
N ALA A 180 -11.92 7.76 12.36
CA ALA A 180 -13.27 7.75 12.93
C ALA A 180 -13.41 6.93 14.23
N PRO A 181 -12.75 5.76 14.40
CA PRO A 181 -12.80 5.00 15.65
C PRO A 181 -12.15 5.67 16.87
N TYR A 182 -11.36 6.74 16.70
CA TYR A 182 -10.77 7.49 17.82
C TYR A 182 -11.74 8.50 18.46
N GLY A 183 -12.92 8.73 17.86
CA GLY A 183 -13.98 9.56 18.43
C GLY A 183 -14.18 10.91 17.75
N THR A 184 -15.31 11.54 18.09
CA THR A 184 -15.85 12.73 17.38
C THR A 184 -14.97 13.97 17.46
N GLU A 185 -14.20 14.16 18.54
CA GLU A 185 -13.32 15.31 18.69
C GLU A 185 -12.19 15.31 17.65
N LEU A 186 -11.45 14.20 17.52
CA LEU A 186 -10.40 14.06 16.52
C LEU A 186 -10.97 14.12 15.09
N VAL A 187 -12.13 13.49 14.86
CA VAL A 187 -12.86 13.57 13.59
C VAL A 187 -13.16 15.03 13.22
N ASN A 188 -13.67 15.83 14.16
CA ASN A 188 -13.99 17.24 13.91
C ASN A 188 -12.75 18.08 13.59
N GLN A 189 -11.58 17.77 14.19
CA GLN A 189 -10.31 18.42 13.88
C GLN A 189 -9.80 18.03 12.48
N ILE A 190 -9.74 16.72 12.16
CA ILE A 190 -9.28 16.21 10.87
C ILE A 190 -10.19 16.66 9.72
N ASN A 191 -11.49 16.81 9.96
CA ASN A 191 -12.44 17.28 8.95
C ASN A 191 -12.25 18.76 8.55
N GLN A 192 -11.43 19.54 9.27
CA GLN A 192 -11.01 20.88 8.84
C GLN A 192 -9.84 20.86 7.85
N LEU A 193 -9.21 19.70 7.61
CA LEU A 193 -8.08 19.59 6.70
C LEU A 193 -8.56 19.55 5.25
N GLU A 194 -7.96 20.41 4.42
CA GLU A 194 -8.15 20.39 2.96
C GLU A 194 -7.60 19.08 2.35
N GLN A 195 -8.13 18.69 1.19
CA GLN A 195 -7.48 17.66 0.36
C GLN A 195 -6.20 18.23 -0.25
N SER A 196 -5.11 17.46 -0.22
CA SER A 196 -3.83 17.86 -0.82
C SER A 196 -3.26 16.71 -1.65
N PRO A 197 -3.70 16.57 -2.91
CA PRO A 197 -3.34 15.44 -3.75
C PRO A 197 -1.86 15.51 -4.16
N SER A 198 -1.05 14.57 -3.65
CA SER A 198 0.37 14.43 -4.00
C SER A 198 0.62 14.06 -5.48
N ARG A 199 -0.38 13.50 -6.15
CA ARG A 199 -0.35 13.11 -7.57
C ARG A 199 -1.78 13.02 -8.13
N GLN A 200 -1.90 12.92 -9.46
CA GLN A 200 -3.19 12.81 -10.14
C GLN A 200 -3.94 11.53 -9.70
N GLY A 201 -5.22 11.64 -9.36
CA GLY A 201 -6.01 10.54 -8.78
C GLY A 201 -5.65 10.23 -7.32
N CYS A 202 -4.97 11.13 -6.60
CA CYS A 202 -4.87 11.07 -5.15
C CYS A 202 -6.05 11.84 -4.53
N HIS A 203 -6.66 11.30 -3.47
CA HIS A 203 -7.79 11.91 -2.76
C HIS A 203 -7.54 11.98 -1.24
N CYS A 204 -6.27 12.08 -0.85
CA CYS A 204 -5.84 12.17 0.54
C CYS A 204 -5.99 13.60 1.11
N LEU A 205 -6.21 13.67 2.43
CA LEU A 205 -6.10 14.90 3.20
C LEU A 205 -4.67 15.43 3.21
N LYS A 206 -4.52 16.73 3.48
CA LYS A 206 -3.22 17.40 3.66
C LYS A 206 -2.42 16.73 4.77
N THR A 207 -1.23 16.26 4.42
CA THR A 207 -0.28 15.60 5.32
C THR A 207 1.10 16.21 5.14
N ILE A 208 1.92 16.12 6.19
CA ILE A 208 3.36 16.39 6.12
C ILE A 208 4.04 15.03 6.06
N ASP A 209 4.77 14.77 4.98
CA ASP A 209 5.60 13.56 4.90
C ASP A 209 6.83 13.74 5.79
N ILE A 210 7.07 12.74 6.64
CA ILE A 210 8.26 12.65 7.50
C ILE A 210 9.22 11.55 7.04
N GLY A 211 8.87 10.77 6.01
CA GLY A 211 9.68 9.66 5.51
C GLY A 211 10.98 10.10 4.84
N MET A 212 11.88 9.14 4.61
CA MET A 212 13.16 9.38 3.93
C MET A 212 13.51 8.26 2.95
N ASP A 213 13.76 8.64 1.69
CA ASP A 213 14.28 7.77 0.62
C ASP A 213 15.61 7.09 1.02
N ASN A 214 15.91 5.93 0.44
CA ASN A 214 17.13 5.15 0.71
C ASN A 214 17.33 4.77 2.21
N THR A 215 16.25 4.37 2.91
CA THR A 215 16.34 3.85 4.30
C THR A 215 15.79 2.43 4.45
N SER A 216 14.80 2.04 3.64
CA SER A 216 14.21 0.69 3.67
C SER A 216 15.19 -0.37 3.17
N VAL A 217 15.47 -1.37 4.01
CA VAL A 217 16.33 -2.52 3.68
C VAL A 217 15.60 -3.67 2.98
N SER A 218 14.28 -3.57 2.76
CA SER A 218 13.45 -4.63 2.18
C SER A 218 13.90 -5.06 0.78
N GLY A 219 14.46 -4.15 -0.02
CA GLY A 219 15.04 -4.44 -1.33
C GLY A 219 14.05 -4.81 -2.44
N CYS A 220 12.74 -4.55 -2.26
CA CYS A 220 11.71 -4.93 -3.22
C CYS A 220 12.00 -4.38 -4.62
N ARG A 221 11.88 -5.21 -5.67
CA ARG A 221 12.34 -4.86 -7.03
C ARG A 221 11.56 -3.68 -7.63
N TYR A 222 10.27 -3.59 -7.32
CA TYR A 222 9.39 -2.48 -7.72
C TYR A 222 9.58 -1.19 -6.90
N CYS A 223 10.42 -1.19 -5.84
CA CYS A 223 10.58 -0.04 -4.95
C CYS A 223 11.12 1.20 -5.67
N TYR A 224 10.37 2.30 -5.63
CA TYR A 224 10.82 3.59 -6.14
C TYR A 224 11.64 4.39 -5.12
N ALA A 225 11.38 4.27 -3.81
CA ALA A 225 12.02 5.08 -2.76
C ALA A 225 13.50 4.71 -2.49
N VAL A 226 13.91 3.48 -2.81
CA VAL A 226 15.30 3.02 -2.67
C VAL A 226 15.97 3.07 -4.05
N GLN A 227 17.07 3.82 -4.16
CA GLN A 227 17.89 3.91 -5.36
C GLN A 227 18.97 2.82 -5.36
N SER A 228 19.68 2.64 -4.24
CA SER A 228 20.70 1.62 -3.99
C SER A 228 20.42 0.89 -2.67
N GLN A 229 20.50 -0.44 -2.70
CA GLN A 229 20.32 -1.30 -1.54
C GLN A 229 21.50 -1.14 -0.56
N GLU A 230 22.70 -0.93 -1.09
CA GLU A 230 23.93 -0.71 -0.33
C GLU A 230 23.85 0.60 0.48
N THR A 231 23.30 1.65 -0.12
CA THR A 231 23.00 2.92 0.58
C THR A 231 21.91 2.73 1.62
N ALA A 232 20.83 2.01 1.32
CA ALA A 232 19.77 1.76 2.30
C ALA A 232 20.27 0.96 3.52
N VAL A 233 21.05 -0.10 3.31
CA VAL A 233 21.68 -0.87 4.40
C VAL A 233 22.69 -0.03 5.19
N ARG A 234 23.42 0.89 4.54
CA ARG A 234 24.33 1.83 5.21
C ARG A 234 23.56 2.79 6.11
N ASN A 235 22.51 3.42 5.59
CA ASN A 235 21.67 4.36 6.32
C ASN A 235 20.94 3.68 7.49
N PHE A 236 20.39 2.47 7.26
CA PHE A 236 19.76 1.68 8.32
C PHE A 236 20.74 1.28 9.44
N LYS A 237 21.95 0.81 9.11
CA LYS A 237 23.01 0.58 10.13
C LYS A 237 23.40 1.87 10.83
N GLN A 238 23.28 3.00 10.14
CA GLN A 238 23.48 4.31 10.69
C GLN A 238 22.26 4.82 11.48
N HIS A 239 21.13 4.11 11.65
CA HIS A 239 19.90 4.61 12.29
C HIS A 239 19.96 4.77 13.84
N ASP A 240 19.19 5.71 14.42
CA ASP A 240 19.03 5.90 15.88
C ASP A 240 17.55 5.93 16.27
N PRO A 241 17.11 5.07 17.20
CA PRO A 241 15.81 5.24 17.84
C PRO A 241 15.73 6.45 18.78
N GLN A 242 16.87 6.99 19.26
CA GLN A 242 16.89 8.07 20.26
C GLN A 242 17.07 9.48 19.67
N LYS A 243 17.32 9.63 18.35
CA LYS A 243 17.46 10.95 17.74
C LYS A 243 16.11 11.50 17.27
N THR A 244 15.96 12.80 17.41
CA THR A 244 14.78 13.56 16.97
C THR A 244 14.65 13.70 15.45
N MET A 245 15.73 13.40 14.72
CA MET A 245 15.76 13.33 13.26
C MET A 245 15.92 11.87 12.86
N LEU A 246 15.20 11.46 11.81
CA LEU A 246 15.48 10.22 11.13
C LEU A 246 16.94 10.28 10.61
N ARG A 247 17.83 9.52 11.27
CA ARG A 247 19.10 9.04 10.70
C ARG A 247 18.76 7.91 9.72
#